data_AF-A0A1W1VFH3-F1
#
_entry.id   AF-A0A1W1VFH3-F1
#
_cell.length_a   1.000
_cell.length_b   1.000
_cell.length_c   1.000
_cell.angle_alpha   90.00
_cell.angle_beta   90.00
_cell.angle_gamma   90.00
#
_symmetry.space_group_name_H-M   'P 1'
#
loop_
_entity.id
_entity.type
_entity.pdbx_description
1 polymer ?
#
loop_
_entity_poly.entity_id
_entity_poly.type
_entity_poly.pdbx_seq_one_letter_code
_entity_poly.pdbx_strand_id
1 'polypeptide(L)'
;MRTTLALLVAIAAVSAGAQKSLKITPANVGAAGIKLVRSEKLAAVLHYTFIEKQYPYIGVKSVKTVPTPQDLVHACQAETKDNLKTPRITKFSQVTKPEYLVQGGVYYLKGVVDFQNSSSAVRRADFVCMVAFQGSARGGTLYTHADVILRK
;
A
#
# COMPACT_ATOMS: atom_id res chain seq x y z
N MET A 1 64.69 1.84 7.65
CA MET A 1 64.16 2.46 6.42
C MET A 1 62.66 2.36 6.45
N ARG A 2 61.99 3.52 6.31
CA ARG A 2 60.54 3.70 6.39
C ARG A 2 59.95 3.60 4.98
N THR A 3 58.91 2.80 4.80
CA THR A 3 57.96 2.98 3.69
C THR A 3 56.59 2.51 4.15
N THR A 4 55.86 3.42 4.77
CA THR A 4 54.45 3.28 5.13
C THR A 4 53.62 3.45 3.86
N LEU A 5 52.97 2.38 3.40
CA LEU A 5 51.97 2.43 2.33
C LEU A 5 50.63 2.84 2.97
N ALA A 6 50.25 4.11 2.83
CA ALA A 6 48.94 4.60 3.27
C ALA A 6 47.93 4.40 2.14
N LEU A 7 47.13 3.34 2.23
CA LEU A 7 46.00 3.11 1.33
C LEU A 7 44.77 3.85 1.89
N LEU A 8 44.46 5.02 1.31
CA LEU A 8 43.21 5.73 1.56
C LEU A 8 42.04 4.87 1.04
N VAL A 9 41.33 4.21 1.95
CA VAL A 9 40.00 3.68 1.67
C VAL A 9 39.03 4.86 1.72
N ALA A 10 38.63 5.35 0.55
CA ALA A 10 37.53 6.29 0.42
C ALA A 10 36.24 5.56 0.83
N ILE A 11 35.81 5.80 2.07
CA ILE A 11 34.49 5.40 2.55
C ILE A 11 33.48 6.22 1.75
N ALA A 12 32.89 5.62 0.73
CA ALA A 12 31.68 6.13 0.12
C ALA A 12 30.59 6.12 1.20
N ALA A 13 30.44 7.26 1.88
CA ALA A 13 29.28 7.52 2.69
C ALA A 13 28.07 7.52 1.75
N VAL A 14 27.41 6.37 1.62
CA VAL A 14 26.07 6.28 1.04
C VAL A 14 25.21 7.12 1.96
N SER A 15 24.91 8.33 1.52
CA SER A 15 23.99 9.23 2.18
C SER A 15 22.68 8.46 2.33
N ALA A 16 22.40 8.02 3.57
CA ALA A 16 21.06 7.69 3.99
C ALA A 16 20.26 8.98 3.89
N GLY A 17 19.74 9.26 2.68
CA GLY A 17 18.89 10.39 2.43
C GLY A 17 17.78 10.34 3.45
N ALA A 18 17.72 11.36 4.32
CA ALA A 18 16.68 11.47 5.33
C ALA A 18 15.33 11.35 4.62
N GLN A 19 14.72 10.18 4.74
CA GLN A 19 13.51 9.88 4.03
C GLN A 19 12.42 10.75 4.65
N LYS A 20 12.03 11.81 3.93
CA LYS A 20 11.04 12.76 4.42
C LYS A 20 9.79 11.99 4.82
N SER A 21 9.38 12.14 6.08
CA SER A 21 8.20 11.46 6.62
C SER A 21 6.98 11.80 5.77
N LEU A 22 6.28 10.79 5.27
CA LEU A 22 5.02 11.00 4.58
C LEU A 22 3.97 11.47 5.59
N LYS A 23 3.26 12.55 5.25
CA LYS A 23 2.09 13.03 5.98
C LYS A 23 0.89 13.02 5.04
N ILE A 24 -0.11 12.24 5.39
CA ILE A 24 -1.36 12.07 4.67
C ILE A 24 -2.43 12.91 5.38
N THR A 25 -3.15 13.71 4.61
CA THR A 25 -4.37 14.38 5.06
C THR A 25 -5.53 13.80 4.25
N PRO A 26 -6.29 12.83 4.81
CA PRO A 26 -7.40 12.23 4.10
C PRO A 26 -8.38 13.29 3.60
N ALA A 27 -8.83 13.13 2.36
CA ALA A 27 -9.78 14.04 1.75
C ALA A 27 -11.14 13.95 2.44
N ASN A 28 -11.80 15.09 2.62
CA ASN A 28 -13.20 15.15 3.06
C ASN A 28 -14.18 14.73 1.96
N VAL A 29 -13.69 14.57 0.72
CA VAL A 29 -14.47 14.08 -0.43
C VAL A 29 -14.19 12.60 -0.66
N GLY A 30 -15.25 11.80 -0.58
CA GLY A 30 -15.19 10.35 -0.72
C GLY A 30 -15.70 9.85 -2.07
N ALA A 31 -15.29 8.65 -2.46
CA ALA A 31 -15.83 7.93 -3.59
C ALA A 31 -17.35 7.71 -3.45
N ALA A 32 -18.10 8.05 -4.49
CA ALA A 32 -19.55 7.86 -4.50
C ALA A 32 -19.93 6.37 -4.49
N GLY A 33 -21.05 6.03 -3.83
CA GLY A 33 -21.57 4.67 -3.80
C GLY A 33 -20.79 3.69 -2.89
N ILE A 34 -19.88 4.20 -2.06
CA ILE A 34 -19.14 3.39 -1.09
C ILE A 34 -19.86 3.38 0.25
N LYS A 35 -19.95 2.19 0.85
CA LYS A 35 -20.51 2.01 2.19
C LYS A 35 -19.62 2.72 3.21
N LEU A 36 -20.24 3.57 4.04
CA LEU A 36 -19.58 4.24 5.14
C LEU A 36 -19.65 3.36 6.39
N VAL A 37 -18.51 3.12 7.01
CA VAL A 37 -18.39 2.36 8.25
C VAL A 37 -17.93 3.30 9.36
N ARG A 38 -18.73 3.38 10.42
CA ARG A 38 -18.43 4.16 11.63
C ARG A 38 -18.12 3.20 12.76
N SER A 39 -16.86 2.76 12.85
CA SER A 39 -16.40 1.83 13.88
C SER A 39 -15.05 2.26 14.41
N GLU A 40 -15.03 2.71 15.66
CA GLU A 40 -13.80 3.13 16.33
C GLU A 40 -12.84 1.96 16.53
N LYS A 41 -13.37 0.77 16.84
CA LYS A 41 -12.56 -0.45 16.99
C LYS A 41 -11.81 -0.80 15.70
N LEU A 42 -12.48 -0.73 14.56
CA LEU A 42 -11.82 -0.95 13.28
C LEU A 42 -10.86 0.18 12.93
N ALA A 43 -11.24 1.44 13.18
CA ALA A 43 -10.39 2.60 12.92
C ALA A 43 -9.12 2.62 13.78
N ALA A 44 -9.11 2.01 14.97
CA ALA A 44 -7.91 1.88 15.79
C ALA A 44 -6.83 1.00 15.13
N VAL A 45 -7.23 0.06 14.27
CA VAL A 45 -6.34 -0.86 13.54
C VAL A 45 -6.10 -0.38 12.11
N LEU A 46 -7.15 0.14 11.47
CA LEU A 46 -7.19 0.54 10.07
C LEU A 46 -7.31 2.07 9.98
N HIS A 47 -6.16 2.73 10.14
CA HIS A 47 -6.05 4.19 10.14
C HIS A 47 -5.02 4.64 9.09
N TYR A 48 -5.21 5.83 8.50
CA TYR A 48 -4.28 6.35 7.49
C TYR A 48 -2.83 6.49 8.01
N THR A 49 -2.66 6.72 9.31
CA THR A 49 -1.34 6.79 9.96
C THR A 49 -0.59 5.46 9.92
N PHE A 50 -1.29 4.34 9.76
CA PHE A 50 -0.63 3.06 9.48
C PHE A 50 0.06 3.12 8.12
N ILE A 51 -0.61 3.63 7.08
CA ILE A 51 -0.03 3.79 5.73
C ILE A 51 1.19 4.72 5.77
N GLU A 52 1.12 5.82 6.53
CA GLU A 52 2.27 6.73 6.72
C GLU A 52 3.51 6.01 7.27
N LYS A 53 3.31 5.10 8.25
CA LYS A 53 4.40 4.34 8.88
C LYS A 53 5.04 3.31 7.95
N GLN A 54 4.33 2.87 6.92
CA GLN A 54 4.85 1.90 5.94
C GLN A 54 5.67 2.56 4.83
N TYR A 55 5.69 3.90 4.73
CA TYR A 55 6.45 4.61 3.71
C TYR A 55 7.98 4.30 3.82
N PRO A 56 8.67 3.92 2.73
CA PRO A 56 8.30 4.10 1.32
C PRO A 56 7.71 2.84 0.65
N TYR A 57 7.37 1.81 1.43
CA TYR A 57 6.90 0.51 0.96
C TYR A 57 5.37 0.50 0.78
N ILE A 58 4.86 1.55 0.13
CA ILE A 58 3.44 1.73 -0.16
C ILE A 58 3.26 2.13 -1.63
N GLY A 59 2.09 1.82 -2.18
CA GLY A 59 1.69 2.25 -3.50
C GLY A 59 1.28 3.71 -3.49
N VAL A 60 1.82 4.49 -4.44
CA VAL A 60 1.48 5.90 -4.63
C VAL A 60 0.96 6.10 -6.04
N LYS A 61 -0.32 6.46 -6.19
CA LYS A 61 -0.96 6.62 -7.51
C LYS A 61 -1.69 7.95 -7.58
N SER A 62 -1.35 8.78 -8.57
CA SER A 62 -2.12 9.99 -8.89
C SER A 62 -3.44 9.63 -9.58
N VAL A 63 -4.51 10.33 -9.22
CA VAL A 63 -5.85 10.20 -9.80
C VAL A 63 -6.36 11.57 -10.26
N LYS A 64 -7.04 11.61 -11.40
CA LYS A 64 -7.54 12.86 -12.01
C LYS A 64 -8.88 13.33 -11.45
N THR A 65 -9.56 12.48 -10.71
CA THR A 65 -10.86 12.74 -10.08
C THR A 65 -10.90 12.08 -8.71
N VAL A 66 -11.99 12.28 -7.98
CA VAL A 66 -12.31 11.44 -6.82
C VAL A 66 -12.24 9.97 -7.24
N PRO A 67 -11.61 9.07 -6.45
CA PRO A 67 -11.47 7.67 -6.83
C PRO A 67 -12.83 6.99 -6.97
N THR A 68 -12.94 6.11 -7.95
CA THR A 68 -14.07 5.18 -8.09
C THR A 68 -13.81 3.89 -7.29
N PRO A 69 -14.83 3.06 -7.01
CA PRO A 69 -14.60 1.75 -6.42
C PRO A 69 -13.59 0.89 -7.20
N GLN A 70 -13.60 0.97 -8.53
CA GLN A 70 -12.66 0.28 -9.41
C GLN A 70 -11.24 0.80 -9.26
N ASP A 71 -11.04 2.11 -9.10
CA ASP A 71 -9.71 2.68 -8.84
C ASP A 71 -9.09 2.12 -7.56
N LEU A 72 -9.90 2.00 -6.51
CA LEU A 72 -9.48 1.45 -5.22
C LEU A 72 -9.13 -0.04 -5.33
N VAL A 73 -9.97 -0.82 -6.04
CA VAL A 73 -9.69 -2.24 -6.30
C VAL A 73 -8.39 -2.40 -7.10
N HIS A 74 -8.20 -1.63 -8.17
CA HIS A 74 -7.00 -1.73 -8.99
C HIS A 74 -5.74 -1.30 -8.25
N ALA A 75 -5.79 -0.20 -7.49
CA ALA A 75 -4.66 0.24 -6.67
C ALA A 75 -4.28 -0.85 -5.67
N CYS A 76 -5.27 -1.45 -5.03
CA CYS A 76 -5.07 -2.52 -4.09
C CYS A 76 -4.49 -3.80 -4.70
N GLN A 77 -5.00 -4.22 -5.86
CA GLN A 77 -4.48 -5.37 -6.58
C GLN A 77 -3.04 -5.15 -7.03
N ALA A 78 -2.69 -3.94 -7.47
CA ALA A 78 -1.31 -3.60 -7.82
C ALA A 78 -0.40 -3.75 -6.59
N GLU A 79 -0.76 -3.12 -5.47
CA GLU A 79 0.03 -3.20 -4.23
C GLU A 79 0.14 -4.63 -3.68
N THR A 80 -0.93 -5.42 -3.80
CA THR A 80 -0.91 -6.82 -3.41
C THR A 80 0.08 -7.62 -4.27
N LYS A 81 0.13 -7.36 -5.59
CA LYS A 81 1.09 -8.02 -6.49
C LYS A 81 2.53 -7.64 -6.16
N ASP A 82 2.78 -6.38 -5.83
CA ASP A 82 4.12 -5.90 -5.48
C ASP A 82 4.61 -6.53 -4.17
N ASN A 83 3.70 -6.74 -3.21
CA ASN A 83 4.01 -7.44 -1.96
C ASN A 83 4.16 -8.97 -2.10
N LEU A 84 3.59 -9.55 -3.16
CA LEU A 84 3.84 -10.95 -3.54
C LEU A 84 5.19 -11.04 -4.26
N LYS A 85 6.29 -11.17 -3.51
CA LYS A 85 7.68 -11.30 -4.02
C LYS A 85 7.80 -12.14 -5.32
N THR A 86 7.80 -11.48 -6.49
CA THR A 86 7.90 -12.02 -7.86
C THR A 86 6.95 -13.18 -8.21
N PRO A 87 5.65 -12.91 -8.42
CA PRO A 87 4.71 -13.94 -8.82
C PRO A 87 4.73 -14.07 -10.36
N ARG A 88 4.94 -15.29 -10.88
CA ARG A 88 4.88 -15.52 -12.35
C ARG A 88 3.47 -15.28 -12.91
N ILE A 89 2.45 -15.63 -12.12
CA ILE A 89 1.04 -15.49 -12.44
C ILE A 89 0.33 -15.05 -11.17
N THR A 90 -0.61 -14.10 -11.28
CA THR A 90 -1.51 -13.69 -10.19
C THR A 90 -2.95 -13.65 -10.68
N LYS A 91 -3.87 -14.22 -9.89
CA LYS A 91 -5.31 -14.19 -10.13
C LYS A 91 -6.03 -13.84 -8.85
N PHE A 92 -6.79 -12.74 -8.88
CA PHE A 92 -7.67 -12.36 -7.77
C PHE A 92 -8.98 -13.12 -7.92
N SER A 93 -9.17 -14.13 -7.08
CA SER A 93 -10.35 -15.00 -7.15
C SER A 93 -11.55 -14.38 -6.44
N GLN A 94 -11.29 -13.56 -5.42
CA GLN A 94 -12.32 -12.82 -4.67
C GLN A 94 -11.76 -11.47 -4.24
N VAL A 95 -12.56 -10.41 -4.41
CA VAL A 95 -12.26 -9.08 -3.88
C VAL A 95 -13.56 -8.50 -3.35
N THR A 96 -13.58 -8.08 -2.08
CA THR A 96 -14.75 -7.42 -1.50
C THR A 96 -14.94 -6.05 -2.10
N LYS A 97 -16.18 -5.56 -2.11
CA LYS A 97 -16.44 -4.14 -2.39
C LYS A 97 -15.67 -3.29 -1.36
N PRO A 98 -15.06 -2.16 -1.75
CA PRO A 98 -14.43 -1.27 -0.81
C PRO A 98 -15.47 -0.67 0.16
N GLU A 99 -15.05 -0.47 1.40
CA GLU A 99 -15.81 0.24 2.42
C GLU A 99 -14.95 1.39 2.97
N TYR A 100 -15.57 2.52 3.33
CA TYR A 100 -14.83 3.68 3.84
C TYR A 100 -14.97 3.77 5.36
N LEU A 101 -13.86 3.68 6.08
CA LEU A 101 -13.80 3.85 7.52
C LEU A 101 -13.69 5.34 7.84
N VAL A 102 -14.79 5.94 8.27
CA VAL A 102 -14.90 7.40 8.44
C VAL A 102 -13.87 7.92 9.45
N GLN A 103 -13.75 7.27 10.61
CA GLN A 103 -12.76 7.62 11.64
C GLN A 103 -11.33 7.22 11.27
N GLY A 104 -11.17 6.23 10.38
CA GLY A 104 -9.86 5.76 9.93
C GLY A 104 -9.25 6.61 8.82
N GLY A 105 -10.07 7.39 8.09
CA GLY A 105 -9.64 8.15 6.92
C GLY A 105 -9.15 7.28 5.77
N VAL A 106 -9.62 6.03 5.70
CA VAL A 106 -9.17 5.02 4.72
C VAL A 106 -10.33 4.25 4.13
N TYR A 107 -10.19 3.88 2.86
CA TYR A 107 -10.94 2.78 2.28
C TYR A 107 -10.26 1.48 2.68
N TYR A 108 -11.04 0.45 2.98
CA TYR A 108 -10.52 -0.89 3.17
C TYR A 108 -11.25 -1.89 2.28
N LEU A 109 -10.49 -2.88 1.83
CA LEU A 109 -11.00 -4.03 1.11
C LEU A 109 -10.12 -5.24 1.42
N LYS A 110 -10.68 -6.42 1.20
CA LYS A 110 -9.99 -7.69 1.41
C LYS A 110 -10.34 -8.67 0.30
N GLY A 111 -9.60 -9.75 0.21
CA GLY A 111 -9.88 -10.75 -0.79
C GLY A 111 -8.92 -11.91 -0.74
N VAL A 112 -8.94 -12.69 -1.83
CA VAL A 112 -8.11 -13.87 -2.02
C VAL A 112 -7.35 -13.72 -3.32
N VAL A 113 -6.05 -14.00 -3.26
CA VAL A 113 -5.16 -14.02 -4.41
C VAL A 113 -4.53 -15.39 -4.55
N ASP A 114 -4.67 -15.95 -5.74
CA ASP A 114 -3.95 -17.14 -6.18
C ASP A 114 -2.72 -16.68 -6.95
N PHE A 115 -1.54 -17.19 -6.60
CA PHE A 115 -0.28 -16.80 -7.23
C PHE A 115 0.65 -17.98 -7.42
N GLN A 116 1.49 -17.93 -8.46
CA GLN A 116 2.56 -18.90 -8.65
C GLN A 116 3.87 -18.35 -8.12
N ASN A 117 4.51 -19.09 -7.22
CA ASN A 117 5.85 -18.75 -6.75
C ASN A 117 6.93 -19.07 -7.80
N SER A 118 8.19 -18.81 -7.49
CA SER A 118 9.33 -19.05 -8.39
C SER A 118 9.47 -20.52 -8.85
N SER A 119 8.94 -21.48 -8.08
CA SER A 119 8.93 -22.92 -8.39
C SER A 119 7.67 -23.36 -9.16
N SER A 120 6.87 -22.43 -9.66
CA SER A 120 5.57 -22.70 -10.33
C SER A 120 4.51 -23.37 -9.44
N ALA A 121 4.74 -23.47 -8.13
CA ALA A 121 3.74 -23.97 -7.20
C ALA A 121 2.66 -22.89 -7.02
N VAL A 122 1.40 -23.29 -7.23
CA VAL A 122 0.25 -22.42 -6.98
C VAL A 122 0.05 -22.31 -5.46
N ARG A 123 0.01 -21.08 -4.98
CA ARG A 123 -0.27 -20.72 -3.59
C ARG A 123 -1.51 -19.83 -3.55
N ARG A 124 -2.22 -19.89 -2.43
CA ARG A 124 -3.38 -19.05 -2.13
C ARG A 124 -3.08 -18.24 -0.88
N ALA A 125 -3.35 -16.95 -0.95
CA ALA A 125 -3.24 -16.05 0.19
C ALA A 125 -4.49 -15.20 0.33
N ASP A 126 -4.79 -14.82 1.56
CA ASP A 126 -5.70 -13.71 1.81
C ASP A 126 -4.93 -12.41 1.71
N PHE A 127 -5.60 -11.33 1.31
CA PHE A 127 -5.03 -9.99 1.40
C PHE A 127 -6.02 -9.04 2.08
N VAL A 128 -5.46 -8.07 2.80
CA VAL A 128 -6.17 -6.93 3.39
C VAL A 128 -5.48 -5.66 2.93
N CYS A 129 -6.26 -4.65 2.64
CA CYS A 129 -5.77 -3.50 1.91
C CYS A 129 -6.39 -2.22 2.44
N MET A 130 -5.54 -1.22 2.63
CA MET A 130 -5.92 0.11 3.10
C MET A 130 -5.52 1.12 2.04
N VAL A 131 -6.45 2.01 1.70
CA VAL A 131 -6.22 3.09 0.74
C VAL A 131 -6.61 4.42 1.37
N ALA A 132 -5.68 5.35 1.50
CA ALA A 132 -5.99 6.74 1.83
C ALA A 132 -6.02 7.57 0.54
N PHE A 133 -7.04 8.42 0.40
CA PHE A 133 -7.10 9.40 -0.67
C PHE A 133 -6.81 10.79 -0.10
N GLN A 134 -5.81 11.47 -0.65
CA GLN A 134 -5.54 12.88 -0.37
C GLN A 134 -5.79 13.69 -1.64
N GLY A 135 -6.72 14.64 -1.59
CA GLY A 135 -7.07 15.41 -2.78
C GLY A 135 -8.41 16.11 -2.67
N SER A 136 -8.96 16.43 -3.83
CA SER A 136 -10.22 17.15 -3.99
C SER A 136 -11.06 16.52 -5.11
N ALA A 137 -12.19 17.17 -5.44
CA ALA A 137 -12.99 16.79 -6.59
C ALA A 137 -12.21 16.78 -7.92
N ARG A 138 -11.12 17.55 -8.02
CA ARG A 138 -10.24 17.67 -9.21
C ARG A 138 -9.12 16.63 -9.25
N GLY A 139 -9.16 15.62 -8.37
CA GLY A 139 -8.13 14.60 -8.27
C GLY A 139 -7.22 14.78 -7.06
N GLY A 140 -6.17 13.95 -7.03
CA GLY A 140 -5.24 13.85 -5.91
C GLY A 140 -4.40 12.58 -5.98
N THR A 141 -4.08 12.02 -4.83
CA THR A 141 -3.18 10.88 -4.67
C THR A 141 -3.83 9.80 -3.82
N LEU A 142 -3.74 8.56 -4.30
CA LEU A 142 -4.00 7.35 -3.54
C LEU A 142 -2.71 6.84 -2.92
N TYR A 143 -2.73 6.60 -1.61
CA TYR A 143 -1.69 5.92 -0.85
C TYR A 143 -2.24 4.56 -0.44
N THR A 144 -1.59 3.48 -0.88
CA THR A 144 -2.11 2.12 -0.76
C THR A 144 -1.12 1.26 0.00
N HIS A 145 -1.61 0.56 1.02
CA HIS A 145 -0.87 -0.50 1.68
C HIS A 145 -1.66 -1.81 1.56
N ALA A 146 -0.98 -2.91 1.27
CA ALA A 146 -1.60 -4.23 1.22
C ALA A 146 -0.79 -5.24 2.05
N ASP A 147 -1.46 -5.93 2.97
CA ASP A 147 -0.91 -7.04 3.71
C ASP A 147 -1.35 -8.36 3.07
N VAL A 148 -0.40 -9.25 2.83
CA VAL A 148 -0.65 -10.60 2.30
C VAL A 148 -0.45 -11.63 3.41
N ILE A 149 -1.48 -12.43 3.65
CA ILE A 149 -1.51 -13.45 4.69
C ILE A 149 -1.49 -14.83 4.02
N LEU A 150 -0.34 -15.49 4.09
CA LEU A 150 -0.18 -16.84 3.56
C LEU A 150 -0.99 -17.83 4.39
N ARG A 151 -1.85 -18.61 3.73
CA ARG A 151 -2.53 -19.72 4.38
C ARG A 151 -1.53 -20.86 4.60
N LYS A 152 -1.56 -21.44 5.80
CA LYS A 152 -0.77 -22.64 6.13
C LYS A 152 -1.34 -23.87 5.44
#